data_AF-E0S3U0-F1
#
_entry.id   AF-E0S3U0-F1
#
_cell.length_a   1.000
_cell.length_b   1.000
_cell.length_c   1.000
_cell.angle_alpha   90.00
_cell.angle_beta   90.00
_cell.angle_gamma   90.00
#
_symmetry.space_group_name_H-M   'P 1'
#
loop_
_entity.id
_entity.type
_entity.pdbx_description
1 polymer ?
#
loop_
_entity_poly.entity_id
_entity_poly.type
_entity_poly.pdbx_seq_one_letter_code
_entity_poly.pdbx_strand_id
1 'polypeptide(L)'
;MNITDFEETKRLKARNMRYKKPIAKHMNLDHIKNTLYEIQEECENVRWYVDGDEDSLVNALDGNEDEASEFRMEFTNLCAECDKMLEDLNEHWLDEDFEAIFNNFFVAIKADDDYLGWDSFEQDYFGIEFKDIAEEEAGKKLLRMTKENIVLYAGLSFNIAMSFIGLQNRYDNLKAALDILRDENTGHIQTVKHIEELYEKIEHNPILGIRNDEEFDRYANYLPPEAWIA
;
A
#
# COMPACT_ATOMS: atom_id res chain seq x y z
N MET A 1 -30.91 41.01 4.60
CA MET A 1 -30.12 39.76 4.55
C MET A 1 -28.82 40.05 5.25
N ASN A 2 -28.57 39.46 6.42
CA ASN A 2 -27.30 39.63 7.14
C ASN A 2 -26.21 38.82 6.44
N ILE A 3 -24.98 39.29 6.45
CA ILE A 3 -23.83 38.66 5.77
C ILE A 3 -23.65 37.19 6.21
N THR A 4 -23.95 36.89 7.47
CA THR A 4 -23.91 35.53 8.05
C THR A 4 -24.90 34.56 7.41
N ASP A 5 -26.11 35.01 7.08
CA ASP A 5 -27.16 34.21 6.42
C ASP A 5 -26.79 33.88 4.97
N PHE A 6 -26.07 34.80 4.31
CA PHE A 6 -25.60 34.62 2.93
C PHE A 6 -24.43 33.63 2.82
N GLU A 7 -23.45 33.71 3.71
CA GLU A 7 -22.33 32.75 3.76
C GLU A 7 -22.81 31.34 4.10
N GLU A 8 -23.71 31.22 5.07
CA GLU A 8 -24.30 29.94 5.44
C GLU A 8 -25.09 29.31 4.28
N THR A 9 -25.82 30.12 3.53
CA THR A 9 -26.52 29.68 2.31
C THR A 9 -25.55 29.18 1.25
N LYS A 10 -24.41 29.87 1.04
CA LYS A 10 -23.37 29.43 0.08
C LYS A 10 -22.77 28.09 0.49
N ARG A 11 -22.40 27.94 1.77
CA ARG A 11 -21.86 26.71 2.33
C ARG A 11 -22.81 25.54 2.15
N LEU A 12 -24.09 25.71 2.51
CA LEU A 12 -25.10 24.66 2.36
C LEU A 12 -25.31 24.26 0.89
N LYS A 13 -25.30 25.25 -0.01
CA LYS A 13 -25.41 25.00 -1.46
C LYS A 13 -24.21 24.19 -1.96
N ALA A 14 -22.99 24.53 -1.56
CA ALA A 14 -21.80 23.78 -1.97
C ALA A 14 -21.84 22.34 -1.47
N ARG A 15 -22.18 22.14 -0.19
CA ARG A 15 -22.36 20.81 0.42
C ARG A 15 -23.36 19.95 -0.36
N ASN A 16 -24.52 20.51 -0.69
CA ASN A 16 -25.57 19.79 -1.40
C ASN A 16 -25.22 19.49 -2.87
N MET A 17 -24.12 20.02 -3.40
CA MET A 17 -23.72 19.89 -4.81
C MET A 17 -22.51 18.98 -5.01
N ARG A 18 -21.94 18.41 -3.94
CA ARG A 18 -20.76 17.54 -3.97
C ARG A 18 -20.91 16.35 -4.93
N TYR A 19 -22.12 15.78 -5.03
CA TYR A 19 -22.44 14.69 -5.96
C TYR A 19 -22.19 15.02 -7.44
N LYS A 20 -22.04 16.30 -7.81
CA LYS A 20 -21.80 16.72 -9.19
C LYS A 20 -20.35 16.58 -9.64
N LYS A 21 -19.40 16.46 -8.72
CA LYS A 21 -18.01 16.11 -9.03
C LYS A 21 -17.59 14.99 -8.09
N PRO A 22 -18.19 13.80 -8.23
CA PRO A 22 -17.89 12.69 -7.35
C PRO A 22 -16.61 12.00 -7.80
N ILE A 23 -15.86 11.47 -6.85
CA ILE A 23 -14.68 10.62 -7.06
C ILE A 23 -14.80 9.38 -6.18
N ALA A 24 -14.33 8.24 -6.68
CA ALA A 24 -14.18 7.03 -5.89
C ALA A 24 -12.97 7.19 -4.97
N LYS A 25 -13.14 7.04 -3.65
CA LYS A 25 -12.14 7.42 -2.65
C LYS A 25 -10.79 6.71 -2.82
N HIS A 26 -10.82 5.43 -3.19
CA HIS A 26 -9.66 4.56 -3.39
C HIS A 26 -9.40 4.23 -4.87
N MET A 27 -10.14 4.86 -5.79
CA MET A 27 -9.96 4.66 -7.24
C MET A 27 -10.15 5.99 -7.98
N ASN A 28 -9.30 6.96 -7.61
CA ASN A 28 -9.14 8.26 -8.27
C ASN A 28 -7.65 8.49 -8.54
N LEU A 29 -7.33 9.42 -9.44
CA LEU A 29 -5.94 9.66 -9.87
C LEU A 29 -5.04 10.14 -8.72
N ASP A 30 -5.55 10.96 -7.80
CA ASP A 30 -4.77 11.44 -6.66
C ASP A 30 -4.40 10.29 -5.71
N HIS A 31 -5.37 9.41 -5.40
CA HIS A 31 -5.12 8.22 -4.60
C HIS A 31 -4.09 7.30 -5.27
N ILE A 32 -4.27 7.03 -6.57
CA ILE A 32 -3.33 6.21 -7.35
C ILE A 32 -1.91 6.80 -7.26
N LYS A 33 -1.76 8.11 -7.51
CA LYS A 33 -0.45 8.78 -7.45
C LYS A 33 0.16 8.69 -6.05
N ASN A 34 -0.62 8.99 -5.01
CA ASN A 34 -0.14 8.94 -3.63
C ASN A 34 0.30 7.53 -3.24
N THR A 35 -0.49 6.51 -3.56
CA THR A 35 -0.14 5.11 -3.27
C THR A 35 1.09 4.66 -4.07
N LEU A 36 1.27 5.11 -5.32
CA LEU A 36 2.50 4.84 -6.06
C LEU A 36 3.73 5.47 -5.38
N TYR A 37 3.64 6.72 -4.91
CA TYR A 37 4.71 7.34 -4.13
C TYR A 37 4.99 6.59 -2.82
N GLU A 38 3.95 6.19 -2.09
CA GLU A 38 4.11 5.38 -0.86
C GLU A 38 4.81 4.05 -1.13
N ILE A 39 4.44 3.35 -2.21
CA ILE A 39 5.10 2.11 -2.61
C ILE A 39 6.57 2.38 -2.95
N GLN A 40 6.88 3.47 -3.64
CA GLN A 40 8.26 3.83 -3.97
C GLN A 40 9.10 4.12 -2.73
N GLU A 41 8.59 4.94 -1.81
CA GLU A 41 9.26 5.23 -0.54
C GLU A 41 9.54 3.93 0.23
N GLU A 42 8.59 2.99 0.25
CA GLU A 42 8.78 1.70 0.90
C GLU A 42 9.77 0.79 0.16
N CYS A 43 9.79 0.79 -1.17
CA CYS A 43 10.81 0.09 -1.96
C CYS A 43 12.21 0.66 -1.69
N GLU A 44 12.33 1.99 -1.62
CA GLU A 44 13.56 2.66 -1.26
C GLU A 44 13.96 2.36 0.18
N ASN A 45 13.03 2.32 1.13
CA ASN A 45 13.31 1.95 2.51
C ASN A 45 13.90 0.54 2.58
N VAL A 46 13.32 -0.44 1.88
CA VAL A 46 13.89 -1.79 1.79
C VAL A 46 15.30 -1.75 1.22
N ARG A 47 15.55 -0.87 0.24
CA ARG A 47 16.89 -0.62 -0.32
C ARG A 47 17.84 0.09 0.65
N TRP A 48 17.39 0.95 1.55
CA TRP A 48 18.25 1.64 2.53
C TRP A 48 18.50 0.81 3.81
N TYR A 49 17.57 -0.07 4.19
CA TYR A 49 17.81 -1.13 5.17
C TYR A 49 18.99 -2.02 4.75
N VAL A 50 19.35 -2.04 3.46
CA VAL A 50 20.53 -2.75 2.94
C VAL A 50 21.86 -2.05 3.22
N ASP A 51 21.88 -0.72 3.20
CA ASP A 51 23.14 0.05 3.14
C ASP A 51 23.56 0.63 4.52
N GLY A 52 22.72 0.49 5.55
CA GLY A 52 23.00 0.92 6.91
C GLY A 52 23.39 -0.24 7.85
N ASP A 53 24.68 -0.32 8.19
CA ASP A 53 25.37 -1.46 8.80
C ASP A 53 25.19 -2.76 7.99
N GLU A 54 26.31 -3.39 7.60
CA GLU A 54 26.51 -4.41 6.55
C GLU A 54 25.67 -5.71 6.66
N ASP A 55 24.71 -5.75 7.58
CA ASP A 55 24.18 -6.94 8.21
C ASP A 55 22.64 -6.98 8.26
N SER A 56 21.89 -5.90 7.97
CA SER A 56 20.48 -5.82 8.41
C SER A 56 19.49 -6.73 7.65
N LEU A 57 19.45 -6.68 6.29
CA LEU A 57 18.53 -7.52 5.51
C LEU A 57 19.00 -8.97 5.42
N VAL A 58 20.32 -9.18 5.30
CA VAL A 58 20.92 -10.52 5.27
C VAL A 58 20.72 -11.20 6.62
N ASN A 59 20.91 -10.52 7.76
CA ASN A 59 20.62 -11.10 9.07
C ASN A 59 19.11 -11.27 9.31
N ALA A 60 18.27 -10.38 8.77
CA ALA A 60 16.82 -10.60 8.77
C ALA A 60 16.41 -11.85 7.99
N LEU A 61 17.26 -12.30 7.06
CA LEU A 61 17.08 -13.48 6.22
C LEU A 61 18.07 -14.61 6.58
N ASP A 62 18.48 -14.71 7.86
CA ASP A 62 19.33 -15.80 8.40
C ASP A 62 20.67 -16.00 7.65
N GLY A 63 21.27 -14.90 7.19
CA GLY A 63 22.53 -14.97 6.43
C GLY A 63 22.35 -15.33 4.95
N ASN A 64 21.12 -15.49 4.46
CA ASN A 64 20.85 -15.87 3.07
C ASN A 64 21.07 -14.68 2.10
N GLU A 65 22.30 -14.54 1.62
CA GLU A 65 22.69 -13.48 0.68
C GLU A 65 21.93 -13.55 -0.65
N ASP A 66 21.66 -14.75 -1.16
CA ASP A 66 20.98 -14.96 -2.44
C ASP A 66 19.54 -14.44 -2.37
N GLU A 67 18.79 -14.84 -1.33
CA GLU A 67 17.41 -14.39 -1.11
C GLU A 67 17.33 -12.88 -0.83
N ALA A 68 18.26 -12.35 -0.04
CA ALA A 68 18.36 -10.90 0.16
C ALA A 68 18.63 -10.15 -1.16
N SER A 69 19.45 -10.70 -2.06
CA SER A 69 19.71 -10.15 -3.39
C SER A 69 18.47 -10.21 -4.30
N GLU A 70 17.73 -11.32 -4.27
CA GLU A 70 16.48 -11.47 -5.02
C GLU A 70 15.43 -10.44 -4.60
N PHE A 71 15.19 -10.27 -3.29
CA PHE A 71 14.28 -9.24 -2.79
C PHE A 71 14.73 -7.84 -3.20
N ARG A 72 16.02 -7.52 -3.12
CA ARG A 72 16.55 -6.24 -3.59
C ARG A 72 16.22 -5.98 -5.05
N MET A 73 16.40 -6.98 -5.90
CA MET A 73 16.12 -6.86 -7.34
C MET A 73 14.62 -6.67 -7.59
N GLU A 74 13.76 -7.43 -6.92
CA GLU A 74 12.31 -7.33 -7.07
C GLU A 74 11.76 -5.98 -6.61
N PHE A 75 12.17 -5.47 -5.43
CA PHE A 75 11.78 -4.14 -4.96
C PHE A 75 12.34 -3.02 -5.86
N THR A 76 13.55 -3.18 -6.41
CA THR A 76 14.11 -2.22 -7.37
C THR A 76 13.29 -2.17 -8.66
N ASN A 77 12.91 -3.33 -9.20
CA ASN A 77 12.08 -3.41 -10.40
C ASN A 77 10.70 -2.80 -10.16
N LEU A 78 10.08 -3.11 -9.02
CA LEU A 78 8.78 -2.54 -8.64
C LEU A 78 8.84 -1.02 -8.51
N CYS A 79 9.89 -0.47 -7.89
CA CYS A 79 10.11 0.97 -7.78
C CYS A 79 10.18 1.63 -9.17
N ALA A 80 10.95 1.04 -10.08
CA ALA A 80 11.10 1.55 -11.45
C ALA A 80 9.79 1.48 -12.27
N GLU A 81 8.97 0.46 -12.04
CA GLU A 81 7.65 0.38 -12.67
C GLU A 81 6.66 1.41 -12.12
N CYS A 82 6.70 1.68 -10.80
CA CYS A 82 5.94 2.76 -10.19
C CYS A 82 6.38 4.13 -10.73
N ASP A 83 7.69 4.35 -10.89
CA ASP A 83 8.25 5.56 -11.50
C ASP A 83 7.70 5.76 -12.91
N LYS A 84 7.75 4.71 -13.72
CA LYS A 84 7.27 4.76 -15.10
C LYS A 84 5.79 5.09 -15.16
N MET A 85 4.97 4.49 -14.30
CA MET A 85 3.55 4.79 -14.24
C MET A 85 3.29 6.22 -13.77
N LEU A 86 4.03 6.72 -12.78
CA LEU A 86 3.93 8.11 -12.32
C LEU A 86 4.33 9.10 -13.41
N GLU A 87 5.39 8.83 -14.17
CA GLU A 87 5.77 9.64 -15.34
C GLU A 87 4.60 9.72 -16.33
N ASP A 88 4.04 8.57 -16.71
CA ASP A 88 2.93 8.48 -17.66
C ASP A 88 1.68 9.21 -17.12
N LEU A 89 1.43 9.14 -15.82
CA LEU A 89 0.33 9.82 -15.13
C LEU A 89 0.53 11.33 -14.94
N ASN A 90 1.74 11.84 -15.19
CA ASN A 90 2.06 13.27 -15.12
C ASN A 90 2.29 13.88 -16.52
N GLU A 91 2.04 13.12 -17.59
CA GLU A 91 2.08 13.64 -18.95
C GLU A 91 0.92 14.60 -19.26
N HIS A 92 1.12 15.46 -20.26
CA HIS A 92 0.23 16.57 -20.60
C HIS A 92 -1.15 16.14 -21.16
N TRP A 93 -1.35 14.87 -21.50
CA TRP A 93 -2.62 14.38 -22.05
C TRP A 93 -3.69 14.14 -20.96
N LEU A 94 -3.29 14.10 -19.69
CA LEU A 94 -4.18 13.98 -18.54
C LEU A 94 -4.65 15.36 -18.09
N ASP A 95 -5.62 15.90 -18.81
CA ASP A 95 -6.28 17.16 -18.46
C ASP A 95 -7.46 16.96 -17.49
N GLU A 96 -8.01 18.07 -17.01
CA GLU A 96 -9.16 18.07 -16.08
C GLU A 96 -10.40 17.37 -16.67
N ASP A 97 -10.55 17.37 -18.00
CA ASP A 97 -11.67 16.71 -18.67
C ASP A 97 -11.51 15.19 -18.63
N PHE A 98 -10.31 14.68 -18.91
CA PHE A 98 -10.01 13.25 -18.74
C PHE A 98 -10.17 12.81 -17.30
N GLU A 99 -9.62 13.56 -16.33
CA GLU A 99 -9.74 13.23 -14.91
C GLU A 99 -11.21 13.16 -14.49
N ALA A 100 -12.04 14.11 -14.92
CA ALA A 100 -13.47 14.07 -14.65
C ALA A 100 -14.14 12.83 -15.25
N ILE A 101 -13.76 12.42 -16.47
CA ILE A 101 -14.27 11.21 -17.13
C ILE A 101 -13.82 9.95 -16.38
N PHE A 102 -12.53 9.86 -16.01
CA PHE A 102 -11.95 8.79 -15.22
C PHE A 102 -12.76 8.60 -13.93
N ASN A 103 -12.93 9.67 -13.16
CA ASN A 103 -13.68 9.66 -11.91
C ASN A 103 -15.15 9.24 -12.11
N ASN A 104 -15.80 9.74 -13.18
CA ASN A 104 -17.17 9.32 -13.48
C ASN A 104 -17.28 7.82 -13.80
N PHE A 105 -16.28 7.20 -14.44
CA PHE A 105 -16.31 5.74 -14.69
C PHE A 105 -16.33 4.95 -13.39
N PHE A 106 -15.37 5.19 -12.50
CA PHE A 106 -15.25 4.40 -11.26
C PHE A 106 -16.41 4.64 -10.29
N VAL A 107 -16.99 5.84 -10.28
CA VAL A 107 -18.23 6.12 -9.54
C VAL A 107 -19.43 5.42 -10.20
N ALA A 108 -19.59 5.50 -11.52
CA ALA A 108 -20.75 4.93 -12.21
C ALA A 108 -20.80 3.39 -12.17
N ILE A 109 -19.65 2.73 -12.18
CA ILE A 109 -19.56 1.26 -12.06
C ILE A 109 -19.53 0.75 -10.62
N LYS A 110 -19.58 1.67 -9.64
CA LYS A 110 -19.53 1.35 -8.20
C LYS A 110 -18.26 0.61 -7.80
N ALA A 111 -17.11 1.13 -8.24
CA ALA A 111 -15.81 0.53 -7.97
C ALA A 111 -15.36 0.69 -6.50
N ASP A 112 -16.05 1.52 -5.72
CA ASP A 112 -15.73 1.82 -4.33
C ASP A 112 -17.04 1.95 -3.55
N ASP A 113 -17.00 1.58 -2.27
CA ASP A 113 -18.10 1.80 -1.36
C ASP A 113 -18.15 3.27 -0.93
N ASP A 114 -17.03 3.99 -0.88
CA ASP A 114 -16.96 5.38 -0.43
C ASP A 114 -16.66 6.36 -1.56
N TYR A 115 -17.45 7.45 -1.60
CA TYR A 115 -17.27 8.54 -2.55
C TYR A 115 -16.99 9.85 -1.84
N LEU A 116 -16.10 10.64 -2.44
CA LEU A 116 -15.86 12.02 -2.09
C LEU A 116 -16.44 12.92 -3.19
N GLY A 117 -16.78 14.16 -2.85
CA GLY A 117 -17.25 15.15 -3.82
C GLY A 117 -16.74 16.54 -3.51
N TRP A 118 -16.42 17.27 -4.58
CA TRP A 118 -15.85 18.61 -4.51
C TRP A 118 -16.80 19.61 -3.84
N ASP A 119 -16.33 20.25 -2.77
CA ASP A 119 -17.01 21.36 -2.13
C ASP A 119 -16.40 22.68 -2.58
N SER A 120 -17.10 23.40 -3.46
CA SER A 120 -16.62 24.68 -3.99
C SER A 120 -16.52 25.81 -2.96
N PHE A 121 -17.12 25.66 -1.78
CA PHE A 121 -17.01 26.67 -0.72
C PHE A 121 -15.73 26.43 0.10
N GLU A 122 -15.50 25.19 0.52
CA GLU A 122 -14.31 24.79 1.31
C GLU A 122 -13.06 24.60 0.44
N GLN A 123 -13.22 24.46 -0.88
CA GLN A 123 -12.14 24.17 -1.84
C GLN A 123 -11.45 22.82 -1.56
N ASP A 124 -12.23 21.83 -1.14
CA ASP A 124 -11.74 20.50 -0.77
C ASP A 124 -12.80 19.42 -1.04
N TYR A 125 -12.38 18.15 -1.01
CA TYR A 125 -13.22 16.98 -1.19
C TYR A 125 -13.76 16.48 0.15
N PHE A 126 -15.06 16.17 0.18
CA PHE A 126 -15.73 15.64 1.38
C PHE A 126 -16.60 14.45 1.03
N GLY A 127 -16.88 13.60 2.03
CA GLY A 127 -17.81 12.48 1.87
C GLY A 127 -19.18 12.90 1.34
N ILE A 128 -19.76 12.02 0.51
CA ILE A 128 -21.10 12.15 -0.06
C ILE A 128 -22.09 11.29 0.74
N GLU A 129 -23.13 11.91 1.29
CA GLU A 129 -24.18 11.20 2.03
C GLU A 129 -25.09 10.36 1.11
N PHE A 130 -25.43 10.90 -0.07
CA PHE A 130 -26.36 10.27 -1.02
C PHE A 130 -25.60 9.65 -2.20
N LYS A 131 -24.97 8.49 -1.97
CA LYS A 131 -24.11 7.79 -2.94
C LYS A 131 -24.85 7.47 -4.25
N ASP A 132 -26.08 6.96 -4.18
CA ASP A 132 -26.88 6.62 -5.37
C ASP A 132 -27.06 7.80 -6.36
N ILE A 133 -27.19 9.03 -5.84
CA ILE A 133 -27.34 10.23 -6.69
C ILE A 133 -26.03 10.53 -7.43
N ALA A 134 -24.89 10.33 -6.78
CA ALA A 134 -23.58 10.51 -7.40
C ALA A 134 -23.34 9.49 -8.51
N GLU A 135 -23.70 8.23 -8.28
CA GLU A 135 -23.62 7.15 -9.28
C GLU A 135 -24.48 7.45 -10.50
N GLU A 136 -25.73 7.86 -10.28
CA GLU A 136 -26.66 8.20 -11.37
C GLU A 136 -26.17 9.43 -12.15
N GLU A 137 -25.66 10.47 -11.47
CA GLU A 137 -25.13 11.67 -12.11
C GLU A 137 -23.86 11.38 -12.92
N ALA A 138 -22.95 10.56 -12.39
CA ALA A 138 -21.75 10.10 -13.10
C ALA A 138 -22.13 9.31 -14.36
N GLY A 139 -23.05 8.33 -14.24
CA GLY A 139 -23.54 7.55 -15.36
C GLY A 139 -24.22 8.41 -16.43
N LYS A 140 -25.03 9.39 -16.04
CA LYS A 140 -25.65 10.35 -16.98
C LYS A 140 -24.63 11.13 -17.78
N LYS A 141 -23.50 11.54 -17.19
CA LYS A 141 -22.44 12.26 -17.91
C LYS A 141 -21.77 11.36 -18.94
N LEU A 142 -21.45 10.11 -18.58
CA LEU A 142 -20.86 9.14 -19.51
C LEU A 142 -21.80 8.86 -20.68
N LEU A 143 -23.10 8.68 -20.41
CA LEU A 143 -24.11 8.40 -21.45
C LEU A 143 -24.40 9.59 -22.39
N ARG A 144 -23.90 10.79 -22.10
CA ARG A 144 -23.96 11.95 -23.03
C ARG A 144 -22.85 11.91 -24.09
N MET A 145 -21.84 11.07 -23.91
CA MET A 145 -20.74 10.91 -24.86
C MET A 145 -21.14 9.98 -26.02
N THR A 146 -20.38 10.02 -27.11
CA THR A 146 -20.55 9.05 -28.21
C THR A 146 -20.10 7.66 -27.75
N LYS A 147 -20.62 6.61 -28.41
CA LYS A 147 -20.21 5.23 -28.11
C LYS A 147 -18.71 5.03 -28.31
N GLU A 148 -18.17 5.66 -29.36
CA GLU A 148 -16.75 5.66 -29.69
C GLU A 148 -15.92 6.28 -28.56
N ASN A 149 -16.35 7.42 -28.02
CA ASN A 149 -15.65 8.06 -26.89
C ASN A 149 -15.77 7.23 -25.62
N ILE A 150 -16.93 6.66 -25.31
CA ILE A 150 -17.09 5.79 -24.13
C ILE A 150 -16.10 4.64 -24.20
N VAL A 151 -15.97 3.96 -25.35
CA VAL A 151 -15.01 2.85 -25.52
C VAL A 151 -13.57 3.32 -25.36
N LEU A 152 -13.22 4.46 -25.98
CA LEU A 152 -11.87 5.03 -25.89
C LEU A 152 -11.49 5.34 -24.44
N TYR A 153 -12.29 6.14 -23.75
CA TYR A 153 -11.97 6.58 -22.40
C TYR A 153 -12.10 5.45 -21.38
N ALA A 154 -13.05 4.51 -21.55
CA ALA A 154 -13.11 3.31 -20.72
C ALA A 154 -11.82 2.49 -20.85
N GLY A 155 -11.31 2.31 -22.08
CA GLY A 155 -10.04 1.62 -22.30
C GLY A 155 -8.87 2.28 -21.58
N LEU A 156 -8.75 3.61 -21.70
CA LEU A 156 -7.70 4.37 -21.00
C LEU A 156 -7.85 4.26 -19.47
N SER A 157 -9.04 4.55 -18.94
CA SER A 157 -9.29 4.52 -17.49
C SER A 157 -9.08 3.13 -16.88
N PHE A 158 -9.55 2.07 -17.54
CA PHE A 158 -9.38 0.71 -17.03
C PHE A 158 -7.95 0.20 -17.18
N ASN A 159 -7.21 0.58 -18.22
CA ASN A 159 -5.80 0.24 -18.31
C ASN A 159 -5.00 0.88 -17.18
N ILE A 160 -5.25 2.16 -16.86
CA ILE A 160 -4.64 2.81 -15.69
C ILE A 160 -4.96 2.03 -14.41
N ALA A 161 -6.24 1.75 -14.15
CA ALA A 161 -6.63 1.04 -12.92
C ALA A 161 -6.05 -0.38 -12.85
N MET A 162 -6.05 -1.14 -13.95
CA MET A 162 -5.48 -2.49 -13.98
C MET A 162 -3.98 -2.49 -13.75
N SER A 163 -3.24 -1.56 -14.36
CA SER A 163 -1.81 -1.39 -14.12
C SER A 163 -1.53 -1.05 -12.66
N PHE A 164 -2.28 -0.10 -12.09
CA PHE A 164 -2.16 0.27 -10.68
C PHE A 164 -2.43 -0.91 -9.73
N ILE A 165 -3.55 -1.61 -9.91
CA ILE A 165 -3.91 -2.79 -9.11
C ILE A 165 -2.84 -3.88 -9.24
N GLY A 166 -2.23 -4.04 -10.42
CA GLY A 166 -1.12 -4.95 -10.64
C GLY A 166 0.11 -4.61 -9.79
N LEU A 167 0.51 -3.34 -9.78
CA LEU A 167 1.63 -2.85 -8.98
C LEU A 167 1.35 -2.97 -7.48
N GLN A 168 0.16 -2.57 -7.03
CA GLN A 168 -0.26 -2.66 -5.63
C GLN A 168 -0.23 -4.12 -5.14
N ASN A 169 -0.82 -5.05 -5.89
CA ASN A 169 -0.79 -6.47 -5.52
C ASN A 169 0.64 -7.03 -5.47
N ARG A 170 1.53 -6.62 -6.38
CA ARG A 170 2.93 -7.04 -6.36
C ARG A 170 3.64 -6.53 -5.11
N TYR A 171 3.43 -5.26 -4.76
CA TYR A 171 3.95 -4.67 -3.53
C TYR A 171 3.47 -5.45 -2.31
N ASP A 172 2.16 -5.65 -2.16
CA ASP A 172 1.56 -6.32 -1.01
C ASP A 172 2.12 -7.75 -0.86
N ASN A 173 2.26 -8.48 -1.97
CA ASN A 173 2.81 -9.83 -1.97
C ASN A 173 4.31 -9.86 -1.58
N LEU A 174 5.12 -8.96 -2.15
CA LEU A 174 6.55 -8.88 -1.82
C LEU A 174 6.76 -8.48 -0.36
N LYS A 175 5.97 -7.52 0.13
CA LYS A 175 6.02 -7.05 1.51
C LYS A 175 5.61 -8.16 2.48
N ALA A 176 4.52 -8.86 2.20
CA ALA A 176 4.07 -9.98 3.01
C ALA A 176 5.11 -11.11 3.06
N ALA A 177 5.73 -11.45 1.92
CA ALA A 177 6.79 -12.46 1.87
C ALA A 177 8.00 -12.07 2.73
N LEU A 178 8.47 -10.82 2.60
CA LEU A 178 9.58 -10.31 3.40
C LEU A 178 9.28 -10.31 4.90
N ASP A 179 8.07 -9.88 5.29
CA ASP A 179 7.66 -9.83 6.69
C ASP A 179 7.57 -11.24 7.30
N ILE A 180 7.07 -12.24 6.56
CA ILE A 180 7.05 -13.65 7.01
C ILE A 180 8.45 -14.17 7.31
N LEU A 181 9.38 -13.99 6.36
CA LEU A 181 10.75 -14.49 6.52
C LEU A 181 11.48 -13.81 7.68
N ARG A 182 11.28 -12.50 7.86
CA ARG A 182 11.83 -11.77 9.00
C ARG A 182 11.26 -12.26 10.33
N ASP A 183 9.96 -12.53 10.39
CA ASP A 183 9.31 -13.00 11.62
C ASP A 183 9.77 -14.41 12.01
N GLU A 184 9.91 -15.31 11.04
CA GLU A 184 10.49 -16.66 11.25
C GLU A 184 11.90 -16.57 11.81
N ASN A 185 12.76 -15.76 11.20
CA ASN A 185 14.15 -15.60 11.64
C ASN A 185 14.29 -14.89 12.99
N THR A 186 13.40 -13.94 13.30
CA THR A 186 13.37 -13.33 14.64
C THR A 186 13.02 -14.37 15.71
N GLY A 187 12.13 -15.32 15.41
CA GLY A 187 11.81 -16.45 16.29
C GLY A 187 13.00 -17.39 16.52
N HIS A 188 13.75 -17.70 15.47
CA HIS A 188 14.98 -18.49 15.57
C HIS A 188 16.04 -17.80 16.41
N ILE A 189 16.32 -16.52 16.17
CA ILE A 189 17.30 -15.72 16.93
C ILE A 189 16.94 -15.66 18.42
N GLN A 190 15.66 -15.46 18.76
CA GLN A 190 15.21 -15.45 20.16
C GLN A 190 15.44 -16.81 20.84
N THR A 191 15.21 -17.90 20.11
CA THR A 191 15.42 -19.26 20.61
C THR A 191 16.91 -19.53 20.86
N VAL A 192 17.79 -19.14 19.93
CA VAL A 192 19.26 -19.25 20.08
C VAL A 192 19.77 -18.45 21.27
N LYS A 193 19.37 -17.17 21.40
CA LYS A 193 19.76 -16.34 22.56
C LYS A 193 19.33 -16.97 23.89
N HIS A 194 18.15 -17.57 23.93
CA HIS A 194 17.68 -18.24 25.13
C HIS A 194 18.50 -19.50 25.47
N ILE A 195 18.90 -20.27 24.45
CA ILE A 195 19.82 -21.41 24.62
C ILE A 195 21.17 -20.94 25.14
N GLU A 196 21.73 -19.86 24.60
CA GLU A 196 23.01 -19.28 25.07
C GLU A 196 22.92 -18.82 26.53
N GLU A 197 21.86 -18.11 26.91
CA GLU A 197 21.64 -17.71 28.30
C GLU A 197 21.53 -18.90 29.26
N LEU A 198 20.84 -19.97 28.83
CA LEU A 198 20.72 -21.20 29.62
C LEU A 198 22.10 -21.86 29.76
N TYR A 199 22.88 -21.94 28.67
CA TYR A 199 24.23 -22.47 28.68
C TYR A 199 25.14 -21.71 29.65
N GLU A 200 25.16 -20.37 29.60
CA GLU A 200 25.95 -19.54 30.53
C GLU A 200 25.55 -19.78 31.99
N LYS A 201 24.25 -19.87 32.28
CA LYS A 201 23.73 -20.12 33.64
C LYS A 201 24.13 -21.50 34.17
N ILE A 202 24.16 -22.51 33.29
CA ILE A 202 24.57 -23.88 33.60
C ILE A 202 26.08 -23.94 33.86
N GLU A 203 26.89 -23.31 32.99
CA GLU A 203 28.35 -23.26 33.09
C GLU A 203 28.83 -22.58 34.38
N HIS A 204 28.19 -21.47 34.76
CA HIS A 204 28.59 -20.69 35.95
C HIS A 204 27.98 -21.20 37.27
N ASN A 205 27.05 -22.15 37.25
CA ASN A 205 26.44 -22.71 38.46
C ASN A 205 26.02 -24.19 38.31
N PRO A 206 26.89 -25.14 38.71
CA PRO A 206 26.67 -26.58 38.54
C PRO A 206 25.40 -27.13 39.22
N ILE A 207 24.85 -26.42 40.20
CA ILE A 207 23.63 -26.82 40.92
C ILE A 207 22.37 -26.44 40.12
N LEU A 208 22.43 -25.39 39.28
CA LEU A 208 21.36 -25.01 38.36
C LEU A 208 21.32 -25.90 37.11
N GLY A 209 22.45 -26.48 36.69
CA GLY A 209 22.54 -27.44 35.57
C GLY A 209 21.55 -28.60 35.67
N ILE A 210 21.46 -29.21 36.86
CA ILE A 210 20.58 -30.36 37.11
C ILE A 210 19.08 -29.99 37.03
N ARG A 211 18.72 -28.71 37.19
CA ARG A 211 17.32 -28.24 37.13
C ARG A 211 16.90 -27.67 35.78
N ASN A 212 17.87 -27.25 34.97
CA ASN A 212 17.62 -26.56 33.71
C ASN A 212 17.91 -27.42 32.46
N ASP A 213 18.48 -28.62 32.63
CA ASP A 213 18.76 -29.57 31.52
C ASP A 213 17.51 -29.91 30.69
N GLU A 214 16.36 -30.18 31.31
CA GLU A 214 15.12 -30.50 30.57
C GLU A 214 14.58 -29.31 29.76
N GLU A 215 14.80 -28.08 30.25
CA GLU A 215 14.39 -26.86 29.55
C GLU A 215 15.34 -26.54 28.39
N PHE A 216 16.65 -26.69 28.62
CA PHE A 216 17.68 -26.59 27.58
C PHE A 216 17.43 -27.59 26.44
N ASP A 217 17.24 -28.87 26.77
CA ASP A 217 16.94 -29.92 25.78
C ASP A 217 15.64 -29.62 25.04
N ARG A 218 14.62 -29.07 25.71
CA ARG A 218 13.39 -28.68 25.03
C ARG A 218 13.65 -27.61 23.99
N TYR A 219 14.32 -26.51 24.34
CA TYR A 219 14.58 -25.42 23.39
C TYR A 219 15.57 -25.82 22.28
N ALA A 220 16.59 -26.61 22.60
CA ALA A 220 17.53 -27.15 21.61
C ALA A 220 16.82 -28.06 20.59
N ASN A 221 15.88 -28.90 21.03
CA ASN A 221 15.10 -29.77 20.14
C ASN A 221 14.00 -29.03 19.36
N TYR A 222 13.69 -27.76 19.70
CA TYR A 222 12.73 -26.93 18.97
C TYR A 222 13.35 -26.25 17.74
N LEU A 223 14.68 -26.16 17.67
CA LEU A 223 15.36 -25.60 16.51
C LEU A 223 15.41 -26.62 15.35
N PRO A 224 15.08 -26.20 14.12
CA PRO A 224 15.23 -27.05 12.95
C PRO A 224 16.71 -27.41 12.73
N PRO A 225 17.03 -28.60 12.19
CA PRO A 225 18.42 -29.03 11.95
C PRO A 225 19.26 -28.02 11.18
N GLU A 226 18.63 -27.27 10.27
CA GLU A 226 19.24 -26.23 9.45
C GLU A 226 19.84 -25.09 10.30
N ALA A 227 19.23 -24.75 11.43
CA ALA A 227 19.72 -23.71 12.35
C ALA A 227 21.01 -24.07 13.10
N TRP A 228 21.48 -25.33 13.00
CA TRP A 228 22.71 -25.82 13.65
C TRP A 228 23.91 -25.88 12.70
N ILE A 229 23.73 -25.56 11.41
CA ILE A 229 24.73 -25.79 10.35
C ILE A 229 25.54 -24.51 10.03
N ALA A 230 25.26 -23.40 10.71
CA ALA A 230 26.01 -22.14 10.58
C ALA A 230 27.52 -22.29 10.90
#